data_AF-A0A3D4CIK1-F1
#
_entry.id   AF-A0A3D4CIK1-F1
#
_cell.length_a   1.000
_cell.length_b   1.000
_cell.length_c   1.000
_cell.angle_alpha   90.00
_cell.angle_beta   90.00
_cell.angle_gamma   90.00
#
_symmetry.space_group_name_H-M   'P 1'
#
loop_
_entity.id
_entity.type
_entity.pdbx_description
1 polymer ?
#
loop_
_entity_poly.entity_id
_entity_poly.type
_entity_poly.pdbx_seq_one_letter_code
_entity_poly.pdbx_strand_id
1 'polypeptide(L)' 'MAEAVKKEAKISGAELKEQILNDYKLANISRETSLLGRREVLTGKAKFGIFGDGKEIPQIALAKQFREGDFRSGYYRDQT' A
#
# COMPACT_ATOMS: atom_id res chain seq x y z
N MET A 1 -24.88 -12.54 -20.16
CA MET A 1 -23.62 -12.77 -20.89
C MET A 1 -22.67 -13.44 -19.90
N ALA A 2 -22.36 -14.72 -20.10
CA ALA A 2 -21.56 -15.48 -19.15
C ALA A 2 -20.12 -14.97 -19.13
N GLU A 3 -19.68 -14.49 -17.97
CA GLU A 3 -18.31 -14.04 -17.75
C GLU A 3 -17.39 -15.26 -17.81
N ALA A 4 -16.45 -15.25 -18.75
CA ALA A 4 -15.47 -16.32 -18.90
C ALA A 4 -14.61 -16.39 -17.63
N VAL A 5 -14.71 -17.50 -16.90
CA VAL A 5 -13.85 -17.81 -15.75
C VAL A 5 -12.40 -17.81 -16.25
N LYS A 6 -11.67 -16.72 -16.00
CA LYS A 6 -10.24 -16.62 -16.28
C LYS A 6 -9.53 -17.72 -15.50
N LYS A 7 -8.89 -18.63 -16.24
CA LYS A 7 -8.02 -19.67 -15.69
C LYS A 7 -6.97 -19.01 -14.79
N GLU A 8 -6.87 -19.43 -13.53
CA GLU A 8 -5.84 -18.95 -12.61
C GLU A 8 -4.46 -19.24 -13.22
N ALA A 9 -3.80 -18.21 -13.75
CA ALA A 9 -2.43 -18.31 -14.17
C ALA A 9 -1.57 -18.46 -12.90
N LYS A 10 -0.93 -19.62 -12.74
CA LYS A 10 0.04 -19.82 -11.66
C LYS A 10 1.15 -18.79 -11.80
N ILE A 11 1.31 -17.93 -10.79
CA ILE A 11 2.47 -17.04 -10.68
C ILE A 11 3.75 -17.90 -10.65
N SER A 12 4.74 -17.56 -11.47
CA SER A 12 6.03 -18.24 -11.41
C SER A 12 6.78 -17.85 -10.13
N GLY A 13 7.71 -18.69 -9.68
CA GLY A 13 8.53 -18.38 -8.50
C GLY A 13 9.37 -17.10 -8.67
N ALA A 14 9.78 -16.78 -9.90
CA ALA A 14 10.53 -15.56 -10.21
C ALA A 14 9.65 -14.31 -10.11
N GLU A 15 8.45 -14.34 -10.71
CA GLU A 15 7.47 -13.25 -10.64
C GLU A 15 7.02 -13.01 -9.19
N LEU A 16 6.79 -14.07 -8.42
CA LEU A 16 6.44 -13.95 -7.01
C LEU A 16 7.55 -13.28 -6.21
N LYS A 17 8.82 -13.68 -6.43
CA LYS A 17 9.97 -13.07 -5.76
C LYS A 17 10.09 -11.58 -6.10
N GLU A 18 9.96 -11.24 -7.37
CA GLU A 18 10.00 -9.84 -7.82
C GLU A 18 8.87 -9.02 -7.18
N GLN A 19 7.66 -9.57 -7.16
CA GLN A 19 6.50 -8.93 -6.53
C GLN A 19 6.73 -8.69 -5.03
N ILE A 20 7.28 -9.67 -4.29
CA ILE A 20 7.60 -9.51 -2.87
C ILE A 20 8.64 -8.40 -2.64
N LEU A 21 9.69 -8.34 -3.47
CA LEU A 21 10.71 -7.30 -3.36
C LEU A 21 10.15 -5.91 -3.65
N ASN A 22 9.25 -5.80 -4.62
CA ASN A 22 8.57 -4.55 -4.94
C ASN A 22 7.65 -4.09 -3.80
N ASP A 23 6.86 -4.99 -3.22
CA ASP A 23 6.01 -4.69 -2.06
C ASP A 23 6.83 -4.25 -0.85
N TYR A 24 7.93 -4.97 -0.57
CA TYR A 24 8.85 -4.64 0.50
C TYR A 24 9.45 -3.24 0.32
N LYS A 25 9.88 -2.92 -0.90
CA LYS A 25 10.39 -1.59 -1.25
C LYS A 25 9.31 -0.52 -1.02
N LEU A 26 8.08 -0.75 -1.48
CA LEU A 26 6.96 0.18 -1.31
C LEU A 26 6.65 0.41 0.19
N ALA A 27 6.57 -0.66 0.97
CA ALA A 27 6.33 -0.58 2.42
C ALA A 27 7.41 0.24 3.13
N ASN A 28 8.68 0.03 2.78
CA ASN A 28 9.79 0.79 3.36
C ASN A 28 9.73 2.28 2.97
N ILE A 29 9.44 2.60 1.70
CA ILE A 29 9.29 3.99 1.26
C ILE A 29 8.16 4.69 2.03
N SER A 30 7.02 4.02 2.19
CA SER A 30 5.89 4.56 2.97
C SER A 30 6.27 4.81 4.43
N ARG A 31 6.99 3.86 5.05
CA ARG A 31 7.51 4.00 6.41
C ARG A 31 8.47 5.17 6.54
N GLU A 32 9.47 5.28 5.67
CA GLU A 32 10.43 6.38 5.71
C GLU A 32 9.76 7.74 5.49
N THR A 33 8.80 7.81 4.58
CA THR A 33 8.00 9.03 4.36
C THR A 33 7.23 9.43 5.61
N SER A 34 6.65 8.46 6.31
CA SER A 34 5.95 8.69 7.59
C SER A 34 6.90 9.21 8.68
N LEU A 35 8.12 8.66 8.77
CA LEU A 35 9.13 9.12 9.72
C LEU A 35 9.62 10.55 9.41
N LEU A 36 9.85 10.86 8.14
CA LEU A 36 10.22 12.19 7.69
C LEU A 36 9.13 13.22 8.03
N GLY A 37 7.88 12.93 7.66
CA GLY A 37 6.76 13.82 7.98
C GLY A 37 6.60 14.03 9.49
N ARG A 38 6.74 12.97 10.29
CA ARG A 38 6.69 13.08 11.76
C ARG A 38 7.78 14.01 12.28
N ARG A 39 9.00 13.93 11.76
CA ARG A 39 10.10 14.82 12.15
C ARG A 39 9.80 16.28 11.81
N GLU A 40 9.23 16.55 10.66
CA GLU A 40 8.87 17.92 10.24
C GLU A 40 7.76 18.51 11.12
N VAL A 41 6.81 17.70 11.58
CA VAL A 41 5.78 18.11 12.55
C VAL A 41 6.40 18.37 13.93
N LEU A 42 7.23 17.46 14.43
CA LEU A 42 7.86 17.58 15.75
C LEU A 42 8.84 18.74 15.85
N THR A 43 9.47 19.14 14.74
CA THR A 43 10.37 20.29 14.67
C THR A 43 9.65 21.62 14.40
N GLY A 44 8.32 21.61 14.28
CA GLY A 44 7.49 22.80 14.08
C GLY A 44 7.54 23.38 12.66
N LYS A 45 8.23 22.72 11.72
CA LYS A 45 8.28 23.10 10.31
C LYS A 45 6.94 22.82 9.60
N ALA A 46 6.24 21.77 10.01
CA ALA A 46 4.87 21.48 9.61
C ALA A 46 3.89 21.71 10.77
N LYS A 47 2.69 22.20 10.48
CA LYS A 47 1.66 22.51 11.50
C LYS A 47 0.86 21.29 11.95
N PHE A 48 0.76 20.27 11.11
CA PHE A 48 -0.03 19.07 11.38
C PHE A 48 0.46 17.91 10.51
N GLY A 49 0.31 16.68 10.99
CA GLY A 49 0.56 15.49 10.18
C GLY A 49 -0.01 14.24 10.82
N ILE A 50 -0.68 13.43 9.99
CA ILE A 50 -1.13 12.08 10.32
C ILE A 50 -0.45 11.13 9.35
N PHE A 51 0.16 10.07 9.87
CA PHE A 51 0.98 9.15 9.09
C PHE A 51 0.49 7.71 9.22
N GLY A 52 0.69 6.92 8.17
CA GLY A 52 0.17 5.55 8.01
C GLY A 52 0.95 4.45 8.73
N ASP A 53 1.82 4.79 9.69
CA ASP A 53 2.69 3.82 10.39
C ASP A 53 2.00 2.52 10.82
N GLY A 54 2.56 1.39 10.39
CA GLY A 54 2.05 0.06 10.71
C GLY A 54 0.86 -0.40 9.86
N LYS A 55 0.42 0.40 8.88
CA LYS A 55 -0.65 0.05 7.92
C LYS A 55 -0.13 -0.22 6.51
N GLU A 56 1.18 -0.29 6.31
CA GLU A 56 1.78 -0.39 4.99
C GLU A 56 1.37 -1.70 4.29
N ILE A 57 1.58 -2.83 4.96
CA ILE A 57 1.23 -4.17 4.44
C ILE A 57 -0.28 -4.34 4.16
N PRO A 58 -1.20 -4.03 5.09
CA PRO A 58 -2.63 -4.20 4.81
C PRO A 58 -3.12 -3.31 3.67
N GLN A 59 -2.52 -2.13 3.45
CA GLN A 59 -2.88 -1.27 2.32
C GLN A 59 -2.36 -1.80 0.98
N ILE A 60 -1.14 -2.31 0.94
CA ILE A 60 -0.60 -3.00 -0.24
C ILE A 60 -1.46 -4.22 -0.58
N ALA A 61 -1.85 -5.01 0.42
CA ALA A 61 -2.72 -6.16 0.22
C ALA A 61 -4.10 -5.75 -0.33
N LEU A 62 -4.69 -4.70 0.24
CA LEU A 62 -5.97 -4.16 -0.24
C LEU A 62 -5.88 -3.65 -1.68
N ALA A 63 -4.84 -2.87 -2.01
CA ALA A 63 -4.63 -2.32 -3.35
C ALA A 63 -4.54 -3.42 -4.43
N LYS A 64 -3.97 -4.59 -4.08
CA LYS A 64 -3.87 -5.74 -4.99
C LYS A 64 -5.17 -6.50 -5.19
N GLN A 65 -6.08 -6.44 -4.21
CA GLN A 65 -7.36 -7.14 -4.27
C GLN A 65 -8.51 -6.25 -4.75
N PHE A 66 -8.32 -4.93 -4.75
CA PHE A 66 -9.30 -3.96 -5.18
C PHE A 66 -9.62 -4.11 -6.67
N ARG A 67 -10.90 -4.19 -7.01
CA ARG A 67 -11.41 -4.39 -8.37
C ARG A 67 -12.32 -3.24 -8.78
N GLU A 68 -12.57 -3.15 -10.08
CA GLU A 68 -13.56 -2.20 -10.61
C GLU A 68 -14.93 -2.47 -9.98
N GLY A 69 -15.56 -1.41 -9.46
CA GLY A 69 -16.84 -1.51 -8.73
C GLY A 69 -16.69 -1.71 -7.22
N ASP A 70 -15.49 -2.00 -6.70
CA ASP A 70 -15.24 -1.96 -5.26
C ASP A 70 -15.27 -0.51 -4.76
N PHE A 71 -15.78 -0.32 -3.54
CA PHE A 71 -15.79 0.98 -2.86
C PHE A 71 -14.99 0.89 -1.57
N ARG A 72 -14.07 1.84 -1.37
CA ARG A 72 -13.32 1.99 -0.12
C ARG A 72 -13.69 3.31 0.52
N SER A 73 -14.24 3.24 1.73
CA SER A 73 -14.33 4.40 2.62
C SER A 73 -13.02 4.55 3.37
N GLY A 74 -12.14 5.40 2.87
CA GLY A 74 -10.84 5.67 3.46
C GLY A 74 -10.88 6.74 4.57
N TYR A 75 -9.77 6.88 5.28
CA TYR A 75 -9.54 7.96 6.24
C TYR A 75 -8.09 8.44 6.20
N TYR A 76 -7.71 9.35 7.11
CA TYR A 76 -6.42 10.07 7.08
C TYR A 76 -5.16 9.21 7.27
N ARG A 77 -5.23 7.87 7.24
CA ARG A 77 -4.07 6.95 7.37
C ARG A 77 -3.89 6.01 6.18
N ASP A 78 -4.44 6.36 5.02
CA ASP A 78 -4.48 5.49 3.83
C ASP A 78 -3.48 5.90 2.73
N GLN A 79 -2.25 6.28 3.12
CA GLN A 79 -1.25 6.82 2.19
C GLN A 79 -0.41 5.78 1.44
N THR A 80 -0.46 4.50 1.82
CA THR A 80 0.40 3.44 1.23
C THR A 80 -0.28 2.76 0.07
#